data_AF-R7MAJ0-F1
#
_entry.id   AF-R7MAJ0-F1
#
_cell.length_a   1.000
_cell.length_b   1.000
_cell.length_c   1.000
_cell.angle_alpha   90.00
_cell.angle_beta   90.00
_cell.angle_gamma   90.00
#
_symmetry.space_group_name_H-M   'P 1'
#
loop_
_entity.id
_entity.type
_entity.pdbx_description
1 polymer ?
#
loop_
_entity_poly.entity_id
_entity_poly.type
_entity_poly.pdbx_seq_one_letter_code
_entity_poly.pdbx_strand_id
1 'polypeptide(L)' 'MKDIIISDDIIYIGADDKDIELFENQYNVPNGVAYNSYIIIDKKIAINNRYN' A
#
# COMPACT_ATOMS: atom_id res chain seq x y z
N MET A 1 -9.53 1.37 -7.52
CA MET A 1 -8.82 0.10 -7.31
C MET A 1 -9.51 -0.97 -8.14
N LYS A 2 -8.92 -1.34 -9.26
CA LYS A 2 -9.32 -2.52 -10.03
C LYS A 2 -8.77 -3.72 -9.26
N ASP A 3 -9.56 -4.76 -9.04
CA ASP A 3 -9.30 -5.83 -8.09
C ASP A 3 -7.90 -6.45 -8.26
N ILE A 4 -6.94 -6.00 -7.44
CA ILE A 4 -5.61 -6.59 -7.34
C ILE A 4 -5.78 -7.83 -6.47
N ILE A 5 -6.05 -8.96 -7.11
CA ILE A 5 -6.10 -10.26 -6.43
C ILE A 5 -4.67 -10.77 -6.32
N ILE A 6 -4.14 -10.77 -5.10
CA ILE A 6 -2.78 -11.29 -4.80
C ILE A 6 -2.87 -12.78 -4.48
N SER A 7 -3.82 -13.14 -3.62
CA SER A 7 -4.35 -14.48 -3.41
C SER A 7 -5.71 -14.37 -2.72
N ASP A 8 -6.43 -15.48 -2.56
CA ASP A 8 -7.70 -15.51 -1.82
C ASP A 8 -7.53 -15.14 -0.33
N ASP A 9 -6.33 -15.33 0.22
CA ASP A 9 -5.99 -15.10 1.62
C ASP A 9 -5.28 -13.76 1.88
N ILE A 10 -4.98 -12.99 0.83
CA ILE A 10 -4.24 -11.72 0.91
C ILE A 10 -5.07 -10.58 0.34
N ILE A 11 -5.46 -9.65 1.20
CA ILE A 11 -6.27 -8.48 0.83
C ILE A 11 -5.39 -7.24 0.84
N TYR A 12 -5.33 -6.52 -0.29
CA TYR A 12 -4.70 -5.21 -0.36
C TYR A 12 -5.58 -4.14 0.31
N ILE A 13 -5.00 -3.37 1.23
CA ILE A 13 -5.66 -2.28 1.97
C ILE A 13 -4.85 -0.97 1.93
N GLY A 14 -3.93 -0.85 0.98
CA GLY A 14 -3.12 0.35 0.82
C GLY A 14 -3.85 1.50 0.14
N ALA A 15 -3.17 2.65 0.07
CA ALA A 15 -3.69 3.88 -0.54
C ALA A 15 -2.64 4.57 -1.41
N ASP A 16 -3.08 5.21 -2.48
CA ASP A 16 -2.23 6.00 -3.36
C ASP A 16 -2.47 7.50 -3.10
N ASP A 17 -1.40 8.25 -2.89
CA ASP A 17 -1.41 9.71 -2.83
C ASP A 17 -0.67 10.27 -4.05
N LYS A 18 -1.44 10.79 -5.00
CA LYS A 18 -0.92 11.34 -6.27
C LYS A 18 -0.74 12.85 -6.24
N ASP A 19 -1.21 13.51 -5.19
CA ASP A 19 -1.27 14.97 -5.11
C ASP A 19 -0.06 15.54 -4.37
N ILE A 20 0.69 14.70 -3.64
CA ILE A 20 1.92 15.15 -2.99
C ILE A 20 3.02 15.44 -4.01
N GLU A 21 3.67 16.59 -3.85
CA GLU A 21 4.84 16.98 -4.63
C GLU A 21 6.15 16.45 -4.01
N LEU A 22 6.21 16.47 -2.67
CA LEU A 22 7.37 16.06 -1.88
C LEU A 22 7.00 14.95 -0.90
N PHE A 23 7.68 13.82 -0.99
CA PHE A 23 7.68 12.79 0.04
C PHE A 23 8.59 13.21 1.20
N GLU A 24 8.06 13.16 2.42
CA GLU A 24 8.74 13.58 3.67
C GLU A 24 9.36 15.00 3.62
N ASN A 25 8.81 15.90 2.79
CA ASN A 25 9.35 17.25 2.52
C ASN A 25 10.78 17.26 1.95
N GLN A 26 11.25 16.15 1.37
CA GLN A 26 12.62 16.00 0.90
C GLN A 26 12.72 15.53 -0.55
N TYR A 27 11.87 14.59 -0.96
CA TYR A 27 12.02 13.90 -2.24
C TYR A 27 10.90 14.24 -3.20
N ASN A 28 11.23 14.75 -4.39
CA ASN A 28 10.26 14.97 -5.46
C ASN A 28 9.66 13.64 -5.91
N VAL A 29 8.33 13.56 -5.92
CA VAL A 29 7.58 12.35 -6.33
C VAL A 29 6.60 12.71 -7.45
N PRO A 30 7.08 12.81 -8.71
CA PRO A 30 6.26 13.31 -9.83
C PRO A 30 5.04 12.44 -10.18
N ASN A 31 4.97 11.22 -9.63
CA ASN A 31 3.84 10.31 -9.79
C ASN A 31 3.13 10.01 -8.45
N GLY A 32 3.45 10.75 -7.38
CA GLY A 32 2.97 10.48 -6.04
C GLY A 32 3.62 9.26 -5.37
N VAL A 33 2.99 8.79 -4.29
CA VAL A 33 3.44 7.68 -3.45
C VAL A 33 2.30 6.69 -3.21
N ALA A 34 2.64 5.40 -3.20
CA ALA A 34 1.74 4.32 -2.81
C ALA A 34 2.13 3.78 -1.43
N TYR A 35 1.20 3.84 -0.49
CA TYR A 35 1.33 3.29 0.85
C TYR A 35 0.75 1.87 0.85
N ASN A 36 1.61 0.87 0.66
CA ASN A 36 1.19 -0.50 0.46
C ASN A 36 1.02 -1.24 1.80
N SER A 37 -0.21 -1.69 2.06
CA SER A 37 -0.56 -2.49 3.23
C SER A 37 -1.43 -3.68 2.83
N TYR A 38 -1.24 -4.80 3.53
CA TYR A 38 -1.90 -6.07 3.22
C TYR A 38 -2.43 -6.74 4.50
N ILE A 39 -3.62 -7.32 4.40
CA ILE A 39 -4.14 -8.26 5.40
C ILE A 39 -3.80 -9.66 4.94
N ILE A 40 -3.25 -10.48 5.84
CA ILE A 40 -3.00 -11.91 5.63
C ILE A 40 -3.98 -12.69 6.50
N ILE A 41 -4.80 -13.51 5.86
CA ILE A 41 -5.81 -14.36 6.51
C ILE A 41 -5.25 -15.78 6.64
N ASP A 42 -5.08 -16.23 7.88
CA ASP A 42 -4.74 -17.61 8.23
C ASP A 42 -5.47 -17.94 9.56
N LYS A 43 -5.07 -18.97 10.29
CA LYS A 43 -5.50 -19.26 11.67
C LYS A 43 -5.40 -18.05 12.61
N LYS A 44 -4.54 -17.08 12.27
CA LYS A 44 -4.47 -15.76 12.87
C LYS A 44 -4.44 -14.70 11.76
N ILE A 45 -4.96 -13.52 12.07
CA ILE A 45 -4.94 -12.37 11.16
C ILE A 45 -3.66 -11.57 11.41
N ALA A 46 -2.96 -11.19 10.35
CA ALA A 46 -1.82 -10.28 10.40
C ALA A 46 -2.01 -9.10 9.45
N ILE A 47 -1.47 -7.94 9.84
CA ILE A 47 -1.36 -6.76 8.98
C ILE A 47 0.11 -6.58 8.64
N ASN A 48 0.43 -6.54 7.35
CA ASN A 48 1.77 -6.32 6.84
C ASN A 48 1.85 -4.96 6.14
N ASN A 49 2.77 -4.12 6.59
CA ASN A 49 3.11 -2.85 5.95
C ASN A 49 4.47 -2.99 5.30
N ARG A 50 4.58 -2.61 4.02
CA ARG A 50 5.88 -2.52 3.36
C ARG A 50 6.34 -1.06 3.41
N TYR A 51 7.31 -0.78 4.28
CA TYR A 51 8.08 0.47 4.21
C TYR A 51 9.03 0.35 3.01
N ASN A 52 8.80 1.17 1.99
CA ASN A 52 9.73 1.37 0.88
C ASN A 52 10.48 2.68 1.09
#